data_AF-A0A956TRE3-F1
#
_entry.id   AF-A0A956TRE3-F1
#
_cell.length_a   1.000
_cell.length_b   1.000
_cell.length_c   1.000
_cell.angle_alpha   90.00
_cell.angle_beta   90.00
_cell.angle_gamma   90.00
#
_symmetry.space_group_name_H-M   'P 1'
#
loop_
_entity.id
_entity.type
_entity.pdbx_description
1 polymer ?
#
loop_
_entity_poly.entity_id
_entity_poly.type
_entity_poly.pdbx_seq_one_letter_code
_entity_poly.pdbx_strand_id
1 'polypeptide(L)'
;MANPDRAISEWRKLGFFCDFDSEHRKWIIICDLQGGSRFVEELRLYALDPNRRALSEHVHLGPYMNLELMTWHEAKITDHSIVGTVDDFVKLADLIERKLKQSKPGEAVVIDGEYSPYNEAVLEISIRDPGFDPSTCDPFVHE
;
A
#
# COMPACT_ATOMS: atom_id res chain seq x y z
N MET A 1 -7.88 -16.52 15.13
CA MET A 1 -7.27 -15.23 15.49
C MET A 1 -5.79 -15.33 15.20
N ALA A 2 -5.21 -14.37 14.49
CA ALA A 2 -3.77 -14.33 14.29
C ALA A 2 -3.09 -14.06 15.65
N ASN A 3 -1.89 -14.61 15.85
CA ASN A 3 -1.09 -14.30 17.04
C ASN A 3 -0.67 -12.82 16.99
N PRO A 4 -0.99 -11.97 17.99
CA PRO A 4 -0.63 -10.56 18.01
C PRO A 4 0.87 -10.32 17.78
N ASP A 5 1.73 -11.14 18.38
CA ASP A 5 3.19 -11.04 18.19
C ASP A 5 3.60 -11.25 16.73
N ARG A 6 2.88 -12.12 16.01
CA ARG A 6 3.11 -12.36 14.59
C ARG A 6 2.67 -11.15 13.77
N ALA A 7 1.49 -10.59 14.05
CA ALA A 7 0.98 -9.42 13.34
C ALA A 7 1.90 -8.21 13.54
N ILE A 8 2.36 -7.96 14.78
CA ILE A 8 3.37 -6.93 15.09
C ILE A 8 4.63 -7.12 14.23
N SER A 9 5.15 -8.35 14.20
CA SER A 9 6.37 -8.67 13.46
C SER A 9 6.18 -8.48 11.94
N GLU A 10 5.04 -8.90 11.39
CA GLU A 10 4.71 -8.73 9.97
C GLU A 10 4.57 -7.25 9.61
N TRP A 11 3.90 -6.43 10.42
CA TRP A 11 3.83 -4.98 10.19
C TRP A 11 5.18 -4.28 10.25
N ARG A 12 6.00 -4.58 11.26
CA ARG A 12 7.35 -4.02 11.38
C ARG A 12 8.26 -4.46 10.24
N LYS A 13 8.10 -5.70 9.76
CA LYS A 13 8.83 -6.21 8.59
C LYS A 13 8.40 -5.47 7.33
N LEU A 14 7.10 -5.26 7.13
CA LEU A 14 6.56 -4.51 6.00
C LEU A 14 7.00 -3.04 6.04
N GLY A 15 7.06 -2.46 7.24
CA GLY A 15 7.49 -1.08 7.50
C GLY A 15 6.39 -0.04 7.32
N PHE A 16 5.18 -0.46 6.98
CA PHE A 16 4.00 0.38 6.90
C PHE A 16 2.76 -0.41 7.36
N PHE A 17 1.77 0.32 7.86
CA PHE A 17 0.43 -0.20 8.12
C PHE A 17 -0.45 0.08 6.91
N CYS A 18 -1.39 -0.81 6.61
CA CYS A 18 -2.39 -0.57 5.57
C CYS A 18 -3.78 -1.05 5.97
N ASP A 19 -4.80 -0.24 5.67
CA ASP A 19 -6.20 -0.59 5.87
C ASP A 19 -7.12 0.20 4.94
N PHE A 20 -8.35 -0.29 4.76
CA PHE A 20 -9.36 0.37 3.94
C PHE A 20 -10.36 1.12 4.81
N ASP A 21 -10.39 2.45 4.67
CA ASP A 21 -11.41 3.30 5.24
C ASP A 21 -12.64 3.28 4.32
N SER A 22 -13.62 2.46 4.70
CA SER A 22 -14.86 2.28 3.94
C SER A 22 -15.81 3.48 3.98
N GLU A 23 -15.70 4.35 5.01
CA GLU A 23 -16.52 5.56 5.13
C GLU A 23 -16.11 6.59 4.08
N HIS A 24 -14.80 6.78 3.91
CA HIS A 24 -14.23 7.73 2.95
C HIS A 24 -13.80 7.10 1.62
N ARG A 25 -13.96 5.78 1.47
CA ARG A 25 -13.50 4.97 0.33
C ARG A 25 -12.04 5.25 -0.02
N LYS A 26 -11.14 5.03 0.94
CA LYS A 26 -9.70 5.20 0.73
C LYS A 26 -8.87 4.07 1.33
N TRP A 27 -7.86 3.66 0.60
CA TRP A 27 -6.74 2.90 1.15
C TRP A 27 -5.83 3.85 1.91
N ILE A 28 -5.63 3.57 3.19
CA ILE A 28 -4.72 4.32 4.06
C ILE A 28 -3.45 3.50 4.24
N ILE A 29 -2.32 4.08 3.87
CA ILE A 29 -0.98 3.60 4.23
C ILE A 29 -0.43 4.54 5.30
N ILE A 30 0.00 4.01 6.45
CA ILE A 30 0.60 4.81 7.52
C ILE A 30 2.04 4.33 7.74
N CYS A 31 3.00 5.24 7.57
CA CYS A 31 4.41 4.90 7.61
C CYS A 31 5.27 6.14 7.90
N ASP A 32 6.55 5.95 8.25
CA ASP A 32 7.53 7.02 8.06
C ASP A 32 8.01 7.04 6.58
N LEU A 33 8.96 7.93 6.24
CA LEU A 33 9.50 8.01 4.87
C LEU A 33 10.21 6.73 4.42
N GLN A 34 10.84 5.98 5.34
CA GLN A 34 11.48 4.71 5.02
C GLN A 34 10.43 3.65 4.72
N GLY A 35 9.37 3.57 5.53
CA GLY A 35 8.23 2.69 5.30
C GLY A 35 7.50 2.99 3.98
N GLY A 36 7.34 4.27 3.64
CA GLY A 36 6.78 4.67 2.35
C GLY A 36 7.65 4.21 1.17
N SER A 37 8.96 4.26 1.33
CA SER A 37 9.91 3.72 0.34
C SER A 37 9.80 2.20 0.21
N ARG A 38 9.51 1.47 1.30
CA ARG A 38 9.24 0.03 1.24
C ARG A 38 7.95 -0.29 0.50
N PHE A 39 6.90 0.51 0.68
CA PHE A 39 5.68 0.33 -0.11
C PHE A 39 5.93 0.50 -1.62
N VAL A 40 6.74 1.48 -2.01
CA VAL A 40 7.21 1.63 -3.41
C VAL A 40 7.97 0.39 -3.86
N GLU A 41 8.83 -0.18 -3.01
CA GLU A 41 9.57 -1.40 -3.32
C GLU A 41 8.65 -2.61 -3.53
N GLU A 42 7.63 -2.81 -2.69
CA GLU A 42 6.65 -3.90 -2.87
C GLU A 42 5.93 -3.83 -4.23
N LEU A 43 5.54 -2.63 -4.67
CA LEU A 43 4.94 -2.42 -6.00
C LEU A 43 5.91 -2.82 -7.12
N ARG A 44 7.19 -2.46 -6.98
CA ARG A 44 8.23 -2.83 -7.96
C ARG A 44 8.53 -4.32 -7.94
N LEU A 45 8.62 -4.94 -6.77
CA LEU A 45 8.85 -6.38 -6.62
C LEU A 45 7.71 -7.17 -7.26
N TYR A 46 6.46 -6.75 -7.05
CA TYR A 46 5.31 -7.33 -7.71
C TYR A 46 5.43 -7.26 -9.25
N ALA A 47 5.78 -6.10 -9.79
CA ALA A 47 5.92 -5.90 -11.23
C ALA A 47 7.10 -6.67 -11.86
N LEU A 48 8.16 -6.93 -11.08
CA LEU A 48 9.37 -7.63 -11.54
C LEU A 48 9.21 -9.16 -11.60
N ASP A 49 8.27 -9.74 -10.85
CA ASP A 49 8.04 -11.19 -10.85
C ASP A 49 7.35 -11.62 -12.16
N PRO A 50 8.02 -12.41 -13.02
CA PRO A 50 7.45 -12.84 -14.30
C PRO A 50 6.15 -13.66 -14.15
N ASN A 51 5.95 -14.30 -13.00
CA ASN A 51 4.74 -15.08 -12.73
C ASN A 51 3.51 -14.19 -12.53
N ARG A 52 3.70 -12.90 -12.19
CA ARG A 52 2.61 -11.95 -11.96
C ARG A 52 2.02 -11.34 -13.23
N ARG A 53 2.45 -11.79 -14.41
CA ARG A 53 1.94 -11.26 -15.69
C ARG A 53 0.61 -11.86 -16.12
N ALA A 54 0.20 -12.98 -15.53
CA ALA A 54 -1.10 -13.58 -15.82
C ALA A 54 -2.23 -12.78 -15.16
N LEU A 55 -3.39 -12.73 -15.82
CA LEU A 55 -4.57 -12.08 -15.26
C LEU A 55 -5.00 -12.76 -13.96
N SER A 56 -5.45 -11.95 -13.01
CA SER A 56 -5.88 -12.36 -11.66
C SER A 56 -4.77 -12.88 -10.74
N GLU A 57 -3.51 -12.84 -11.17
CA GLU A 57 -2.39 -13.08 -10.25
C GLU A 57 -2.34 -11.98 -9.21
N HIS A 58 -2.15 -12.34 -7.95
CA HIS A 58 -2.22 -11.38 -6.86
C HIS A 58 -1.32 -11.72 -5.69
N VAL A 59 -0.99 -10.69 -4.91
CA VAL A 59 -0.39 -10.82 -3.57
C VAL A 59 -1.19 -10.01 -2.58
N HIS A 60 -1.16 -10.43 -1.33
CA HIS A 60 -1.69 -9.64 -0.24
C HIS A 60 -0.57 -9.00 0.57
N LEU A 61 -0.80 -7.77 0.99
CA LEU A 61 0.02 -7.02 1.91
C LEU A 61 -0.64 -6.98 3.28
N GLY A 62 0.17 -7.17 4.33
CA GLY A 62 -0.26 -7.17 5.71
C GLY A 62 -0.64 -8.55 6.28
N PRO A 63 -0.57 -8.73 7.62
CA PRO A 63 -0.88 -9.97 8.34
C PRO A 63 -2.30 -10.47 8.15
N TYR A 64 -3.25 -9.61 7.77
CA TYR A 64 -4.66 -9.98 7.59
C TYR A 64 -5.09 -10.02 6.13
N MET A 65 -4.12 -10.04 5.21
CA MET A 65 -4.37 -9.94 3.77
C MET A 65 -5.13 -8.65 3.43
N ASN A 66 -4.71 -7.54 4.06
CA ASN A 66 -5.42 -6.26 4.03
C ASN A 66 -5.57 -5.75 2.60
N LEU A 67 -4.46 -5.42 1.95
CA LEU A 67 -4.45 -4.84 0.61
C LEU A 67 -3.98 -5.87 -0.42
N GLU A 68 -4.74 -6.04 -1.49
CA GLU A 68 -4.34 -6.87 -2.62
C GLU A 68 -3.69 -6.04 -3.74
N LEU A 69 -2.57 -6.52 -4.28
CA LEU A 69 -2.04 -6.07 -5.57
C LEU A 69 -2.36 -7.15 -6.60
N MET A 70 -3.10 -6.81 -7.66
CA MET A 70 -3.56 -7.78 -8.65
C MET A 70 -3.34 -7.33 -10.09
N THR A 71 -2.87 -8.26 -10.91
CA THR A 71 -2.71 -8.05 -12.34
C THR A 71 -4.05 -8.10 -13.04
N TRP A 72 -4.36 -7.02 -13.74
CA TRP A 72 -5.63 -6.83 -14.44
C TRP A 72 -5.42 -6.11 -15.77
N HIS A 73 -6.48 -6.03 -16.58
CA HIS A 73 -6.40 -5.40 -17.90
C HIS A 73 -6.33 -3.87 -17.84
N GLU A 74 -6.82 -3.28 -16.75
CA GLU A 74 -6.89 -1.83 -16.56
C GLU A 74 -6.42 -1.43 -15.16
N ALA A 75 -5.71 -0.30 -15.09
CA ALA A 75 -5.27 0.29 -13.83
C ALA A 75 -6.46 0.87 -13.07
N LYS A 76 -6.59 0.54 -11.79
CA LYS A 76 -7.66 1.04 -10.91
C LYS A 76 -7.36 0.78 -9.44
N ILE A 77 -7.83 1.65 -8.57
CA ILE A 77 -7.90 1.41 -7.12
C ILE A 77 -9.36 1.09 -6.78
N THR A 78 -9.58 -0.05 -6.13
CA THR A 78 -10.90 -0.53 -5.67
C THR A 78 -10.95 -0.55 -4.15
N ASP A 79 -12.07 -1.01 -3.58
CA ASP A 79 -12.20 -1.22 -2.13
C ASP A 79 -11.49 -2.48 -1.60
N HIS A 80 -10.97 -3.33 -2.49
CA HIS A 80 -10.24 -4.55 -2.11
C HIS A 80 -8.78 -4.55 -2.57
N SER A 81 -8.51 -3.88 -3.69
CA SER A 81 -7.25 -4.07 -4.41
C SER A 81 -6.79 -2.82 -5.15
N ILE A 82 -5.48 -2.73 -5.36
CA ILE A 82 -4.87 -1.93 -6.41
C ILE A 82 -4.63 -2.87 -7.59
N VAL A 83 -5.25 -2.58 -8.73
CA VAL A 83 -5.18 -3.41 -9.92
C VAL A 83 -4.53 -2.67 -11.08
N GLY A 84 -3.92 -3.40 -12.00
CA GLY A 84 -3.33 -2.86 -13.22
C GLY A 84 -2.43 -3.86 -13.92
N THR A 85 -1.79 -3.45 -15.01
CA THR A 85 -0.71 -4.26 -15.60
C THR A 85 0.56 -4.11 -14.76
N VAL A 86 1.54 -4.99 -14.96
CA VAL A 86 2.87 -4.84 -14.32
C VAL A 86 3.51 -3.48 -14.62
N ASP A 87 3.30 -2.92 -15.82
CA ASP A 87 3.81 -1.59 -16.17
C ASP A 87 3.07 -0.47 -15.42
N ASP A 88 1.79 -0.66 -15.09
CA ASP A 88 1.04 0.30 -14.31
C ASP A 88 1.48 0.32 -12.84
N PHE A 89 1.83 -0.84 -12.27
CA PHE A 89 2.46 -0.90 -10.95
C PHE A 89 3.81 -0.17 -10.92
N VAL A 90 4.62 -0.25 -11.99
CA VAL A 90 5.85 0.54 -12.11
C VAL A 90 5.55 2.05 -12.14
N LYS A 91 4.56 2.47 -12.92
CA LYS A 91 4.14 3.89 -12.97
C LYS A 91 3.63 4.39 -11.62
N LEU A 92 2.85 3.57 -10.91
CA LEU A 92 2.35 3.90 -9.57
C LEU A 92 3.50 4.04 -8.58
N ALA A 93 4.45 3.11 -8.59
CA ALA A 93 5.65 3.16 -7.78
C ALA A 93 6.44 4.46 -8.03
N ASP A 94 6.69 4.81 -9.30
CA ASP A 94 7.38 6.05 -9.67
C ASP A 94 6.61 7.30 -9.22
N LEU A 95 5.28 7.29 -9.33
CA LEU A 95 4.42 8.39 -8.92
C LEU A 95 4.50 8.62 -7.40
N ILE A 96 4.35 7.55 -6.62
CA ILE A 96 4.45 7.61 -5.16
C ILE A 96 5.85 8.05 -4.75
N GLU A 97 6.90 7.47 -5.33
CA GLU A 97 8.29 7.81 -5.00
C GLU A 97 8.59 9.30 -5.23
N ARG A 98 8.13 9.87 -6.35
CA ARG A 98 8.31 11.30 -6.64
C ARG A 98 7.64 12.18 -5.58
N LYS A 99 6.41 11.84 -5.18
CA LYS A 99 5.67 12.60 -4.17
C LYS A 99 6.30 12.45 -2.78
N LEU A 100 6.70 11.24 -2.40
CA LEU A 100 7.38 10.99 -1.13
C LEU A 100 8.68 11.79 -0.99
N LYS A 101 9.48 11.92 -2.06
CA LYS A 101 10.72 12.73 -2.06
C LYS A 101 10.49 14.22 -1.77
N GLN A 102 9.28 14.72 -2.00
CA GLN A 102 8.91 16.12 -1.77
C GLN A 102 8.18 16.33 -0.44
N SER A 103 7.78 15.25 0.23
CA SER A 103 6.93 15.28 1.40
C SER A 103 7.73 15.28 2.69
N LYS A 104 7.09 15.70 3.79
CA LYS A 104 7.68 15.75 5.14
C LYS A 104 6.82 14.96 6.13
N PRO A 105 7.39 14.56 7.29
CA PRO A 105 6.61 14.04 8.39
C PRO A 105 5.44 14.97 8.75
N GLY A 106 4.26 14.40 8.99
CA GLY A 106 3.02 15.12 9.25
C GLY A 106 2.18 15.42 8.00
N GLU A 107 2.73 15.23 6.80
CA GLU A 107 2.00 15.39 5.55
C GLU A 107 1.39 14.06 5.06
N ALA A 108 0.52 14.14 4.06
CA ALA A 108 -0.03 12.97 3.38
C ALA A 108 0.15 13.11 1.86
N VAL A 109 0.52 12.00 1.23
CA VAL A 109 0.55 11.87 -0.24
C VAL A 109 -0.75 11.24 -0.68
N VAL A 110 -1.45 11.89 -1.60
CA VAL A 110 -2.71 11.38 -2.17
C VAL A 110 -2.48 11.00 -3.63
N ILE A 111 -2.90 9.79 -3.99
CA ILE A 111 -2.95 9.26 -5.35
C ILE A 111 -4.41 8.93 -5.69
N ASP A 112 -4.88 9.53 -6.78
CA ASP A 112 -6.20 9.26 -7.33
C ASP A 112 -6.14 9.25 -8.87
N GLY A 113 -6.75 10.23 -9.55
CA GLY A 113 -6.85 10.27 -11.02
C GLY A 113 -5.52 10.25 -11.78
N GLU A 114 -4.41 10.55 -11.10
CA GLU A 114 -3.05 10.41 -11.63
C GLU A 114 -2.64 8.95 -11.90
N TYR A 115 -3.21 8.00 -11.17
CA TYR A 115 -3.02 6.57 -11.44
C TYR A 115 -4.02 6.09 -12.49
N SER A 116 -5.31 6.41 -12.32
CA SER A 116 -6.36 6.08 -13.26
C SER A 116 -7.59 6.96 -13.05
N PRO A 117 -8.23 7.46 -14.12
CA PRO A 117 -9.50 8.18 -14.01
C PRO A 117 -10.68 7.29 -13.60
N TYR A 118 -10.48 5.97 -13.52
CA TYR A 118 -11.52 4.99 -13.20
C TYR A 118 -11.45 4.46 -11.77
N ASN A 119 -10.62 5.07 -10.91
CA ASN A 119 -10.53 4.70 -9.50
C ASN A 119 -11.90 4.75 -8.81
N GLU A 120 -12.17 3.74 -8.01
CA GLU A 120 -13.33 3.65 -7.13
C GLU A 120 -13.02 4.05 -5.68
N ALA A 121 -11.72 4.17 -5.37
CA ALA A 121 -11.19 4.56 -4.08
C ALA A 121 -9.89 5.35 -4.27
N VAL A 122 -9.53 6.13 -3.26
CA VAL A 122 -8.30 6.93 -3.24
C VAL A 122 -7.20 6.18 -2.47
N LEU A 123 -5.94 6.36 -2.85
CA LEU A 123 -4.80 5.90 -2.05
C LEU A 123 -4.17 7.09 -1.31
N GLU A 124 -4.16 7.04 0.00
CA GLU A 124 -3.57 8.05 0.89
C GLU A 124 -2.42 7.43 1.67
N ILE A 125 -1.24 8.06 1.59
CA ILE A 125 -0.04 7.66 2.32
C ILE A 125 0.26 8.74 3.35
N SER A 126 -0.09 8.47 4.61
CA SER A 126 0.12 9.36 5.75
C SER A 126 1.53 9.18 6.32
N ILE A 127 2.34 10.25 6.29
CA ILE A 127 3.75 10.21 6.66
C ILE A 127 3.90 10.61 8.13
N ARG A 128 4.48 9.72 8.92
CA ARG A 128 4.79 9.87 10.35
C ARG A 128 6.26 10.24 10.56
N ASP A 129 6.57 10.58 11.80
CA ASP A 129 7.94 10.89 12.22
C ASP A 129 8.88 9.69 12.05
N PRO A 130 10.19 9.93 11.83
CA PRO A 130 11.17 8.85 11.70
C PRO A 130 11.15 7.89 12.90
N GLY A 131 11.17 6.58 12.62
CA GLY A 131 11.14 5.55 13.65
C GLY A 131 9.73 5.21 14.16
N PHE A 132 8.70 5.71 13.48
CA PHE A 132 7.31 5.28 13.70
C PHE A 132 7.16 3.76 13.57
N ASP A 133 6.41 3.16 14.50
CA ASP A 133 6.12 1.72 14.51
C ASP A 133 4.74 1.44 13.91
N PRO A 134 4.65 0.85 12.70
CA PRO A 134 3.38 0.63 12.01
C PRO A 134 2.43 -0.30 12.77
N SER A 135 2.93 -1.22 13.61
CA SER A 135 2.04 -2.11 14.38
C SER A 135 1.18 -1.36 15.39
N THR A 136 1.55 -0.12 15.76
CA THR A 136 0.75 0.69 16.69
C THR A 136 -0.59 1.13 16.09
N CYS A 137 -0.74 1.09 14.77
CA CYS A 137 -2.01 1.38 14.09
C CYS A 137 -2.97 0.19 14.01
N ASP A 138 -2.49 -1.02 14.33
CA ASP A 138 -3.31 -2.22 14.24
C ASP A 138 -4.23 -2.35 15.47
N PRO A 139 -5.56 -2.29 15.31
CA PRO A 139 -6.49 -2.40 16.43
C PRO A 139 -6.47 -3.79 17.09
N PHE A 140 -6.07 -4.85 16.39
CA PHE A 140 -6.08 -6.22 16.90
C PHE A 140 -4.81 -6.61 17.67
N VAL A 141 -3.83 -5.70 17.71
CA VAL A 141 -2.56 -5.89 18.44
C VAL A 141 -2.63 -5.36 19.88
N HIS A 142 -3.61 -4.49 20.16
CA HIS A 142 -3.78 -3.85 21.48
C HIS A 142 -4.90 -4.46 22.34
N GLU A 143 -5.54 -5.54 21.87
CA GLU A 143 -6.52 -6.35 22.62
C GLU A 143 -5.85 -7.54 23.34
#